data_AF-A0A913XI11-F1
#
_entry.id   AF-A0A913XI11-F1
#
_cell.length_a   1.000
_cell.length_b   1.000
_cell.length_c   1.000
_cell.angle_alpha   90.00
_cell.angle_beta   90.00
_cell.angle_gamma   90.00
#
_symmetry.space_group_name_H-M   'P 1'
#
loop_
_entity.id
_entity.type
_entity.pdbx_description
1 polymer ?
#
loop_
_entity_poly.entity_id
_entity_poly.type
_entity_poly.pdbx_seq_one_letter_code
_entity_poly.pdbx_strand_id
1 'polypeptide(L)'
;MSKRTPEEAFHRQSVGSTLKEDFDKKDEHHFSNWLSFMLSLPLRKRMSKVDVFTQWSGLVGYVLAGFLAVCFPVQLAIPFNLHLGQYGSGLIRVMGMQLSIIGLFYWVFTRAKPKISSECIALGTTVERIFYIGIGLISIYKHNLIPAMLLVSVAAVDTTLSVITILIWSKTSRNASLKSYFCSVGQLMSFSSKWNYSSHAVQTLGLLQFVGAIFFLVFPSTASQVLQINNLGPHERGLFLVAILASGAIGFLNLTSGGADCKAYNIAVVVYSVCLSMPLVGFLGLFLHHIPVGLAWYLLCLDGIGFVIINITLCMD
;
A
#
# COMPACT_ATOMS: atom_id res chain seq x y z
N MET A 1 41.46 34.90 44.00
CA MET A 1 40.97 34.53 42.65
C MET A 1 41.59 33.20 42.26
N SER A 2 40.87 32.09 42.47
CA SER A 2 41.37 30.74 42.18
C SER A 2 41.41 30.53 40.65
N LYS A 3 42.63 30.33 40.11
CA LYS A 3 42.87 29.96 38.72
C LYS A 3 42.36 28.52 38.52
N ARG A 4 41.28 28.36 37.76
CA ARG A 4 40.84 27.04 37.27
C ARG A 4 41.89 26.49 36.32
N THR A 5 42.27 25.24 36.53
CA THR A 5 43.22 24.51 35.71
C THR A 5 42.60 24.11 34.36
N PRO A 6 43.39 23.99 33.27
CA PRO A 6 42.89 23.71 31.92
C PRO A 6 42.22 22.33 31.76
N GLU A 7 42.46 21.40 32.69
CA GLU A 7 41.96 20.02 32.61
C GLU A 7 40.45 19.89 32.87
N GLU A 8 39.86 20.79 33.67
CA GLU A 8 38.42 20.72 33.96
C GLU A 8 37.54 21.24 32.81
N ALA A 9 38.11 22.06 31.92
CA ALA A 9 37.42 22.54 30.72
C ALA A 9 37.41 21.47 29.61
N PHE A 10 38.45 20.64 29.52
CA PHE A 10 38.58 19.60 28.49
C PHE A 10 37.67 18.39 28.75
N HIS A 11 37.44 18.04 30.02
CA HIS A 11 36.54 16.94 30.37
C HIS A 11 35.06 17.26 30.14
N ARG A 12 34.62 18.52 30.25
CA ARG A 12 33.24 18.88 29.90
C ARG A 12 32.96 18.95 28.41
N GLN A 13 33.98 19.23 27.59
CA GLN A 13 33.81 19.30 26.13
C GLN A 13 33.83 17.91 25.48
N SER A 14 34.62 16.96 26.00
CA SER A 14 34.67 15.59 25.45
C SER A 14 33.48 14.71 25.86
N VAL A 15 32.86 14.95 27.02
CA VAL A 15 31.66 14.22 27.47
C VAL A 15 30.39 14.75 26.76
N GLY A 16 30.36 16.04 26.42
CA GLY A 16 29.27 16.64 25.64
C GLY A 16 29.27 16.24 24.15
N SER A 17 30.43 15.94 23.57
CA SER A 17 30.54 15.49 22.17
C SER A 17 30.29 13.99 22.01
N THR A 18 30.71 13.16 22.97
CA THR A 18 30.48 11.71 22.94
C THR A 18 29.03 11.34 23.20
N LEU A 19 28.32 12.04 24.10
CA LEU A 19 26.88 11.84 24.28
C LEU A 19 26.07 12.28 23.06
N LYS A 20 26.54 13.28 22.29
CA LYS A 20 25.85 13.73 21.08
C LYS A 20 26.08 12.77 19.90
N GLU A 21 27.28 12.22 19.76
CA GLU A 21 27.59 11.19 18.77
C GLU A 21 26.96 9.82 19.10
N ASP A 22 26.81 9.45 20.38
CA ASP A 22 26.15 8.20 20.78
C ASP A 22 24.62 8.28 20.69
N PHE A 23 24.02 9.47 20.83
CA PHE A 23 22.60 9.67 20.55
C PHE A 23 22.31 9.62 19.04
N ASP A 24 23.13 10.27 18.19
CA ASP A 24 22.96 10.20 16.73
C ASP A 24 23.22 8.78 16.17
N LYS A 25 24.17 8.02 16.72
CA LYS A 25 24.44 6.63 16.29
C LYS A 25 23.39 5.60 16.72
N LYS A 26 22.70 5.83 17.84
CA LYS A 26 21.63 4.91 18.30
C LYS A 26 20.38 5.00 17.44
N ASP A 27 20.06 6.22 16.99
CA ASP A 27 18.87 6.48 16.17
C ASP A 27 19.09 6.04 14.71
N GLU A 28 20.29 6.21 14.14
CA GLU A 28 20.65 5.64 12.84
C GLU A 28 20.60 4.11 12.84
N HIS A 29 21.04 3.45 13.93
CA HIS A 29 20.93 2.00 14.05
C HIS A 29 19.48 1.52 14.17
N HIS A 30 18.61 2.25 14.86
CA HIS A 30 17.21 1.83 15.03
C HIS A 30 16.41 1.88 13.72
N PHE A 31 16.56 2.96 12.93
CA PHE A 31 15.88 3.08 11.63
C PHE A 31 16.47 2.14 10.57
N SER A 32 17.82 1.99 10.53
CA SER A 32 18.49 1.01 9.67
C SER A 32 18.06 -0.43 9.99
N ASN A 33 17.82 -0.74 11.27
CA ASN A 33 17.26 -2.02 11.69
C ASN A 33 15.81 -2.20 11.24
N TRP A 34 14.97 -1.15 11.27
CA TRP A 34 13.58 -1.23 10.83
C TRP A 34 13.44 -1.38 9.31
N LEU A 35 14.22 -0.65 8.52
CA LEU A 35 14.20 -0.76 7.07
C LEU A 35 14.71 -2.14 6.59
N SER A 36 15.81 -2.63 7.17
CA SER A 36 16.31 -3.98 6.87
C SER A 36 15.34 -5.07 7.33
N PHE A 37 14.65 -4.86 8.47
CA PHE A 37 13.60 -5.76 8.96
C PHE A 37 12.41 -5.78 7.99
N MET A 38 11.92 -4.62 7.58
CA MET A 38 10.81 -4.43 6.65
C MET A 38 11.09 -5.14 5.31
N LEU A 39 12.26 -4.88 4.72
CA LEU A 39 12.67 -5.49 3.45
C LEU A 39 13.11 -6.95 3.60
N SER A 40 13.22 -7.46 4.83
CA SER A 40 13.75 -8.78 5.15
C SER A 40 15.09 -9.02 4.46
N LEU A 41 16.08 -8.20 4.82
CA LEU A 41 17.47 -8.27 4.38
C LEU A 41 18.36 -8.62 5.59
N PRO A 42 18.97 -9.83 5.65
CA PRO A 42 18.85 -10.96 4.73
C PRO A 42 17.48 -11.66 4.80
N LEU A 43 17.20 -12.54 3.81
CA LEU A 43 15.94 -13.27 3.72
C LEU A 43 15.63 -14.03 5.02
N ARG A 44 14.39 -13.91 5.50
CA ARG A 44 13.95 -14.47 6.79
C ARG A 44 13.30 -15.85 6.69
N LYS A 45 13.01 -16.30 5.48
CA LYS A 45 12.46 -17.63 5.18
C LYS A 45 12.96 -18.11 3.82
N ARG A 46 12.77 -19.39 3.51
CA ARG A 46 12.87 -19.87 2.13
C ARG A 46 11.62 -19.47 1.36
N MET A 47 11.78 -18.80 0.23
CA MET A 47 10.64 -18.42 -0.62
C MET A 47 10.12 -19.61 -1.41
N SER A 48 8.79 -19.72 -1.49
CA SER A 48 8.16 -20.67 -2.39
C SER A 48 8.09 -20.14 -3.82
N LYS A 49 7.69 -20.99 -4.78
CA LYS A 49 7.51 -20.54 -6.17
C LYS A 49 6.41 -19.49 -6.29
N VAL A 50 5.37 -19.58 -5.45
CA VAL A 50 4.30 -18.57 -5.37
C VAL A 50 4.89 -17.25 -4.87
N ASP A 51 5.66 -17.28 -3.78
CA ASP A 51 6.30 -16.07 -3.23
C ASP A 51 7.21 -15.38 -4.27
N VAL A 52 8.04 -16.16 -4.98
CA VAL A 52 8.94 -15.63 -6.01
C VAL A 52 8.15 -14.98 -7.14
N PHE A 53 7.10 -15.65 -7.64
CA PHE A 53 6.26 -15.09 -8.69
C PHE A 53 5.53 -13.83 -8.22
N THR A 54 4.95 -13.84 -7.02
CA THR A 54 4.26 -12.68 -6.44
C THR A 54 5.22 -11.51 -6.26
N GLN A 55 6.45 -11.73 -5.78
CA GLN A 55 7.47 -10.69 -5.66
C GLN A 55 7.80 -10.05 -7.02
N TRP A 56 8.08 -10.86 -8.04
CA TRP A 56 8.43 -10.35 -9.37
C TRP A 56 7.26 -9.68 -10.08
N SER A 57 6.06 -10.24 -9.96
CA SER A 57 4.84 -9.61 -10.49
C SER A 57 4.55 -8.28 -9.80
N GLY A 58 4.80 -8.17 -8.49
CA GLY A 58 4.76 -6.90 -7.74
C GLY A 58 5.72 -5.87 -8.29
N LEU A 59 6.99 -6.26 -8.48
CA LEU A 59 8.01 -5.34 -8.97
C LEU A 59 7.75 -4.89 -10.42
N VAL A 60 7.50 -5.82 -11.33
CA VAL A 60 7.38 -5.52 -12.77
C VAL A 60 5.98 -5.01 -13.11
N GLY A 61 4.94 -5.65 -12.60
CA GLY A 61 3.55 -5.34 -12.93
C GLY A 61 3.01 -4.11 -12.21
N TYR A 62 3.45 -3.87 -10.97
CA TYR A 62 2.87 -2.81 -10.13
C TYR A 62 3.85 -1.68 -9.84
N VAL A 63 5.07 -1.96 -9.35
CA VAL A 63 6.05 -0.90 -9.04
C VAL A 63 6.50 -0.16 -10.30
N LEU A 64 6.93 -0.89 -11.34
CA LEU A 64 7.38 -0.24 -12.57
C LEU A 64 6.25 0.52 -13.26
N ALA A 65 5.07 -0.09 -13.40
CA ALA A 65 3.91 0.57 -14.00
C ALA A 65 3.46 1.79 -13.19
N GLY A 66 3.46 1.68 -11.86
CA GLY A 66 3.12 2.76 -10.95
C GLY A 66 4.12 3.92 -11.02
N PHE A 67 5.41 3.61 -11.05
CA PHE A 67 6.47 4.61 -11.22
C PHE A 67 6.33 5.35 -12.56
N LEU A 68 6.08 4.62 -13.66
CA LEU A 68 5.82 5.23 -14.96
C LEU A 68 4.59 6.15 -14.94
N ALA A 69 3.54 5.79 -14.20
CA ALA A 69 2.35 6.63 -14.04
C ALA A 69 2.60 7.89 -13.22
N VAL A 70 3.48 7.82 -12.22
CA VAL A 70 3.89 8.99 -11.44
C VAL A 70 4.74 9.95 -12.30
N CYS A 71 5.71 9.43 -13.04
CA CYS A 71 6.66 10.24 -13.82
C CYS A 71 6.09 10.74 -15.14
N PHE A 72 5.30 9.93 -15.85
CA PHE A 72 4.84 10.17 -17.21
C PHE A 72 3.30 10.00 -17.36
N PRO A 73 2.49 10.73 -16.57
CA PRO A 73 1.04 10.52 -16.51
C PRO A 73 0.34 10.83 -17.85
N VAL A 74 0.80 11.83 -18.59
CA VAL A 74 0.22 12.22 -19.88
C VAL A 74 0.49 11.15 -20.94
N GLN A 75 1.70 10.60 -20.95
CA GLN A 75 2.11 9.55 -21.88
C GLN A 75 1.29 8.27 -21.64
N LEU A 76 0.98 7.95 -20.39
CA LEU A 76 0.11 6.82 -20.07
C LEU A 76 -1.37 7.05 -20.42
N ALA A 77 -1.83 8.29 -20.51
CA ALA A 77 -3.21 8.59 -20.90
C ALA A 77 -3.48 8.35 -22.39
N ILE A 78 -2.48 8.57 -23.25
CA ILE A 78 -2.54 8.45 -24.70
C ILE A 78 -3.04 7.07 -25.17
N PRO A 79 -2.43 5.93 -24.77
CA PRO A 79 -2.85 4.61 -25.26
C PRO A 79 -4.29 4.27 -24.89
N PHE A 80 -4.83 4.88 -23.83
CA PHE A 80 -6.22 4.65 -23.39
C PHE A 80 -7.22 5.68 -23.94
N ASN A 81 -6.76 6.65 -24.75
CA ASN A 81 -7.58 7.77 -25.23
C ASN A 81 -8.26 8.56 -24.09
N LEU A 82 -7.57 8.69 -22.96
CA LEU A 82 -8.05 9.43 -21.79
C LEU A 82 -7.93 10.93 -22.03
N HIS A 83 -9.06 11.62 -21.93
CA HIS A 83 -9.09 13.08 -21.99
C HIS A 83 -8.82 13.63 -20.59
N LEU A 84 -7.62 14.18 -20.40
CA LEU A 84 -7.21 14.75 -19.12
C LEU A 84 -7.69 16.20 -19.03
N GLY A 85 -8.53 16.49 -18.03
CA GLY A 85 -8.85 17.86 -17.64
C GLY A 85 -7.79 18.42 -16.67
N GLN A 86 -8.21 19.36 -15.83
CA GLN A 86 -7.36 20.02 -14.84
C GLN A 86 -6.69 19.03 -13.86
N TYR A 87 -7.42 18.00 -13.45
CA TYR A 87 -6.99 17.08 -12.39
C TYR A 87 -6.55 15.72 -12.92
N GLY A 88 -6.79 15.42 -14.20
CA GLY A 88 -6.52 14.11 -14.80
C GLY A 88 -5.08 13.62 -14.59
N SER A 89 -4.08 14.49 -14.81
CA SER A 89 -2.67 14.14 -14.59
C SER A 89 -2.37 13.83 -13.12
N GLY A 90 -2.92 14.60 -12.19
CA GLY A 90 -2.72 14.35 -10.76
C GLY A 90 -3.36 13.04 -10.30
N LEU A 91 -4.55 12.72 -10.80
CA LEU A 91 -5.23 11.46 -10.50
C LEU A 91 -4.45 10.24 -11.01
N ILE A 92 -3.87 10.32 -12.21
CA ILE A 92 -2.99 9.24 -12.72
C ILE A 92 -1.76 9.07 -11.84
N ARG A 93 -1.16 10.17 -11.34
CA ARG A 93 -0.02 10.08 -10.40
C ARG A 93 -0.42 9.43 -9.07
N VAL A 94 -1.59 9.77 -8.53
CA VAL A 94 -2.11 9.13 -7.31
C VAL A 94 -2.33 7.63 -7.54
N MET A 95 -2.94 7.25 -8.65
CA MET A 95 -3.08 5.84 -9.03
C MET A 95 -1.73 5.14 -9.17
N GLY A 96 -0.76 5.79 -9.82
CA GLY A 96 0.59 5.27 -10.00
C GLY A 96 1.32 5.03 -8.67
N MET A 97 1.16 5.96 -7.72
CA MET A 97 1.67 5.80 -6.37
C MET A 97 1.02 4.61 -5.66
N GLN A 98 -0.31 4.48 -5.72
CA GLN A 98 -1.02 3.37 -5.09
C GLN A 98 -0.61 2.02 -5.69
N LEU A 99 -0.45 1.94 -7.02
CA LEU A 99 0.11 0.74 -7.67
C LEU A 99 1.52 0.43 -7.17
N SER A 100 2.36 1.45 -7.02
CA SER A 100 3.72 1.26 -6.48
C SER A 100 3.70 0.73 -5.05
N ILE A 101 2.78 1.21 -4.21
CA ILE A 101 2.57 0.73 -2.84
C ILE A 101 2.12 -0.74 -2.83
N ILE A 102 1.15 -1.11 -3.69
CA ILE A 102 0.70 -2.51 -3.85
C ILE A 102 1.88 -3.42 -4.22
N GLY A 103 2.71 -2.99 -5.18
CA GLY A 103 3.89 -3.75 -5.59
C GLY A 103 4.94 -3.89 -4.47
N LEU A 104 5.17 -2.82 -3.69
CA LEU A 104 6.05 -2.85 -2.52
C LEU A 104 5.52 -3.82 -1.45
N PHE A 105 4.22 -3.86 -1.22
CA PHE A 105 3.61 -4.80 -0.29
C PHE A 105 3.82 -6.25 -0.69
N TYR A 106 3.67 -6.56 -1.98
CA TYR A 106 3.97 -7.89 -2.50
C TYR A 106 5.43 -8.26 -2.25
N TRP A 107 6.34 -7.31 -2.41
CA TRP A 107 7.74 -7.52 -2.08
C TRP A 107 7.95 -7.83 -0.59
N VAL A 108 7.32 -7.06 0.30
CA VAL A 108 7.51 -7.19 1.76
C VAL A 108 6.96 -8.51 2.29
N PHE A 109 5.69 -8.84 2.05
CA PHE A 109 5.09 -10.03 2.68
C PHE A 109 5.65 -11.34 2.12
N THR A 110 6.08 -11.36 0.85
CA THR A 110 6.66 -12.57 0.23
C THR A 110 8.03 -12.90 0.82
N ARG A 111 8.77 -11.91 1.34
CA ARG A 111 10.09 -12.10 1.96
C ARG A 111 10.02 -12.21 3.49
N ALA A 112 8.98 -11.66 4.09
CA ALA A 112 8.74 -11.74 5.53
C ALA A 112 8.36 -13.16 5.97
N LYS A 113 8.40 -13.40 7.29
CA LYS A 113 7.97 -14.65 7.94
C LYS A 113 6.70 -14.41 8.78
N PRO A 114 5.52 -14.27 8.15
CA PRO A 114 4.24 -14.14 8.84
C PRO A 114 3.85 -15.42 9.62
N LYS A 115 2.91 -15.32 10.57
CA LYS A 115 2.38 -16.49 11.32
C LYS A 115 1.54 -17.40 10.42
N ILE A 116 0.70 -16.81 9.56
CA ILE A 116 0.03 -17.53 8.46
C ILE A 116 0.92 -17.44 7.23
N SER A 117 1.03 -18.50 6.42
CA SER A 117 1.93 -18.50 5.26
C SER A 117 1.64 -17.34 4.29
N SER A 118 2.70 -16.76 3.73
CA SER A 118 2.60 -15.72 2.70
C SER A 118 1.92 -16.20 1.43
N GLU A 119 1.95 -17.51 1.16
CA GLU A 119 1.19 -18.12 0.07
C GLU A 119 -0.31 -17.89 0.25
N CYS A 120 -0.83 -18.00 1.49
CA CYS A 120 -2.23 -17.66 1.76
C CYS A 120 -2.51 -16.20 1.41
N ILE A 121 -1.62 -15.27 1.80
CA ILE A 121 -1.77 -13.83 1.47
C ILE A 121 -1.81 -13.65 -0.05
N ALA A 122 -0.88 -14.27 -0.78
CA ALA A 122 -0.83 -14.23 -2.24
C ALA A 122 -2.12 -14.77 -2.88
N LEU A 123 -2.69 -15.86 -2.37
CA LEU A 123 -4.00 -16.37 -2.83
C LEU A 123 -5.13 -15.37 -2.52
N GLY A 124 -5.10 -14.72 -1.36
CA GLY A 124 -6.03 -13.64 -1.02
C GLY A 124 -6.04 -12.54 -2.10
N THR A 125 -4.86 -12.13 -2.59
CA THR A 125 -4.77 -11.11 -3.66
C THR A 125 -5.45 -11.52 -4.96
N THR A 126 -5.57 -12.82 -5.25
CA THR A 126 -6.27 -13.28 -6.46
C THR A 126 -7.78 -13.09 -6.36
N VAL A 127 -8.36 -13.16 -5.15
CA VAL A 127 -9.78 -12.81 -4.93
C VAL A 127 -10.00 -11.32 -5.18
N GLU A 128 -9.12 -10.48 -4.65
CA GLU A 128 -9.19 -9.03 -4.80
C GLU A 128 -9.05 -8.61 -6.28
N ARG A 129 -8.04 -9.10 -6.99
CA ARG A 129 -7.84 -8.82 -8.41
C ARG A 129 -9.00 -9.28 -9.30
N ILE A 130 -9.50 -10.49 -9.11
CA ILE A 130 -10.55 -11.05 -9.99
C ILE A 130 -11.90 -10.40 -9.67
N PHE A 131 -12.28 -10.38 -8.39
CA PHE A 131 -13.63 -9.96 -8.01
C PHE A 131 -13.70 -8.47 -7.71
N TYR A 132 -12.87 -7.95 -6.81
CA TYR A 132 -12.99 -6.55 -6.39
C TYR A 132 -12.60 -5.59 -7.51
N ILE A 133 -11.41 -5.74 -8.09
CA ILE A 133 -10.97 -4.89 -9.20
C ILE A 133 -11.83 -5.11 -10.44
N GLY A 134 -12.07 -6.37 -10.81
CA GLY A 134 -12.90 -6.73 -11.97
C GLY A 134 -14.31 -6.13 -11.91
N ILE A 135 -15.05 -6.37 -10.81
CA ILE A 135 -16.41 -5.83 -10.65
C ILE A 135 -16.39 -4.30 -10.57
N GLY A 136 -15.42 -3.72 -9.86
CA GLY A 136 -15.27 -2.27 -9.74
C GLY A 136 -15.07 -1.60 -11.09
N LEU A 137 -14.14 -2.09 -11.92
CA LEU A 137 -13.88 -1.55 -13.25
C LEU A 137 -15.08 -1.72 -14.19
N ILE A 138 -15.77 -2.87 -14.14
CA ILE A 138 -17.00 -3.08 -14.93
C ILE A 138 -18.08 -2.08 -14.51
N SER A 139 -18.22 -1.81 -13.22
CA SER A 139 -19.17 -0.81 -12.71
C SER A 139 -18.85 0.59 -13.27
N ILE A 140 -17.60 1.03 -13.14
CA ILE A 140 -17.16 2.35 -13.64
C ILE A 140 -17.34 2.46 -15.17
N TYR A 141 -17.04 1.39 -15.91
CA TYR A 141 -17.22 1.33 -17.36
C TYR A 141 -18.69 1.44 -17.78
N LYS A 142 -19.62 0.76 -17.07
CA LYS A 142 -21.06 0.84 -17.36
C LYS A 142 -21.62 2.25 -17.24
N HIS A 143 -20.99 3.11 -16.45
CA HIS A 143 -21.33 4.53 -16.33
C HIS A 143 -20.63 5.42 -17.37
N ASN A 144 -19.93 4.85 -18.36
CA ASN A 144 -19.15 5.55 -19.39
C ASN A 144 -18.09 6.50 -18.82
N LEU A 145 -17.53 6.18 -17.64
CA LEU A 145 -16.54 7.01 -16.98
C LEU A 145 -15.10 6.64 -17.33
N ILE A 146 -14.88 5.42 -17.85
CA ILE A 146 -13.57 4.97 -18.33
C ILE A 146 -13.67 4.37 -19.74
N PRO A 147 -12.60 4.48 -20.56
CA PRO A 147 -12.53 3.81 -21.85
C PRO A 147 -12.48 2.28 -21.71
N ALA A 148 -13.08 1.57 -22.67
CA ALA A 148 -13.05 0.10 -22.72
C ALA A 148 -11.62 -0.46 -22.73
N MET A 149 -10.70 0.23 -23.40
CA MET A 149 -9.30 -0.18 -23.49
C MET A 149 -8.60 -0.20 -22.13
N LEU A 150 -8.92 0.75 -21.24
CA LEU A 150 -8.41 0.76 -19.87
C LEU A 150 -8.95 -0.43 -19.08
N LEU A 151 -10.27 -0.67 -19.14
CA LEU A 151 -10.92 -1.82 -18.50
C LEU A 151 -10.27 -3.14 -18.93
N VAL A 152 -10.18 -3.38 -20.25
CA VAL A 152 -9.65 -4.64 -20.79
C VAL A 152 -8.18 -4.82 -20.43
N SER A 153 -7.37 -3.76 -20.50
CA SER A 153 -5.93 -3.87 -20.20
C SER A 153 -5.69 -4.23 -18.74
N VAL A 154 -6.38 -3.55 -17.81
CA VAL A 154 -6.22 -3.84 -16.37
C VAL A 154 -6.79 -5.23 -16.05
N ALA A 155 -8.00 -5.54 -16.53
CA ALA A 155 -8.62 -6.85 -16.29
C ALA A 155 -7.79 -8.00 -16.86
N ALA A 156 -7.17 -7.83 -18.03
CA ALA A 156 -6.30 -8.83 -18.64
C ALA A 156 -5.05 -9.09 -17.78
N VAL A 157 -4.38 -8.02 -17.32
CA VAL A 157 -3.18 -8.14 -16.47
C VAL A 157 -3.54 -8.82 -15.14
N ASP A 158 -4.54 -8.31 -14.43
CA ASP A 158 -4.91 -8.82 -13.10
C ASP A 158 -5.44 -10.26 -13.16
N THR A 159 -6.23 -10.60 -14.17
CA THR A 159 -6.70 -11.97 -14.39
C THR A 159 -5.54 -12.90 -14.73
N THR A 160 -4.63 -12.49 -15.62
CA THR A 160 -3.47 -13.31 -16.02
C THR A 160 -2.58 -13.60 -14.82
N LEU A 161 -2.24 -12.57 -14.04
CA LEU A 161 -1.43 -12.73 -12.83
C LEU A 161 -2.12 -13.61 -11.78
N SER A 162 -3.44 -13.50 -11.64
CA SER A 162 -4.22 -14.32 -10.71
C SER A 162 -4.26 -15.79 -11.15
N VAL A 163 -4.51 -16.06 -12.43
CA VAL A 163 -4.50 -17.41 -13.01
C VAL A 163 -3.12 -18.06 -12.83
N ILE A 164 -2.04 -17.34 -13.15
CA ILE A 164 -0.68 -17.89 -12.98
C ILE A 164 -0.40 -18.19 -11.50
N THR A 165 -0.78 -17.30 -10.57
CA THR A 165 -0.64 -17.52 -9.12
C THR A 165 -1.34 -18.81 -8.69
N ILE A 166 -2.59 -19.00 -9.11
CA ILE A 166 -3.40 -20.19 -8.79
C ILE A 166 -2.78 -21.46 -9.41
N LEU A 167 -2.28 -21.38 -10.64
CA LEU A 167 -1.63 -22.50 -11.33
C LEU A 167 -0.30 -22.91 -10.67
N ILE A 168 0.51 -21.95 -10.24
CA ILE A 168 1.75 -22.25 -9.51
C ILE A 168 1.41 -22.90 -8.18
N TRP A 169 0.48 -22.30 -7.42
CA TRP A 169 0.06 -22.83 -6.12
C TRP A 169 -0.50 -24.25 -6.23
N SER A 170 -1.37 -24.52 -7.23
CA SER A 170 -1.98 -25.84 -7.39
C SER A 170 -0.97 -26.92 -7.73
N LYS A 171 0.11 -26.59 -8.45
CA LYS A 171 1.20 -27.52 -8.76
C LYS A 171 2.18 -27.74 -7.61
N THR A 172 2.34 -26.79 -6.71
CA THR A 172 3.29 -26.89 -5.59
C THR A 172 2.68 -27.43 -4.31
N SER A 173 1.39 -27.22 -4.09
CA SER A 173 0.70 -27.58 -2.86
C SER A 173 0.20 -29.03 -2.89
N ARG A 174 0.64 -29.86 -1.93
CA ARG A 174 0.29 -31.29 -1.86
C ARG A 174 -1.21 -31.57 -1.77
N ASN A 175 -2.00 -30.66 -1.20
CA ASN A 175 -3.45 -30.79 -0.97
C ASN A 175 -4.25 -29.66 -1.65
N ALA A 176 -3.79 -29.20 -2.83
CA ALA A 176 -4.47 -28.15 -3.56
C ALA A 176 -5.93 -28.54 -3.89
N SER A 177 -6.87 -27.81 -3.32
CA SER A 177 -8.31 -27.95 -3.58
C SER A 177 -9.00 -26.61 -3.40
N LEU A 178 -10.16 -26.42 -4.03
CA LEU A 178 -10.97 -25.22 -3.83
C LEU A 178 -11.32 -25.01 -2.34
N LYS A 179 -11.61 -26.08 -1.61
CA LYS A 179 -11.84 -26.02 -0.16
C LYS A 179 -10.62 -25.48 0.58
N SER A 180 -9.43 -25.98 0.27
CA SER A 180 -8.19 -25.48 0.88
C SER A 180 -7.95 -24.02 0.53
N TYR A 181 -8.22 -23.62 -0.70
CA TYR A 181 -8.09 -22.23 -1.15
C TYR A 181 -8.99 -21.29 -0.34
N PHE A 182 -10.29 -21.57 -0.26
CA PHE A 182 -11.22 -20.72 0.49
C PHE A 182 -10.97 -20.76 1.99
N CYS A 183 -10.50 -21.88 2.54
CA CYS A 183 -10.10 -21.97 3.94
C CYS A 183 -8.89 -21.06 4.22
N SER A 184 -7.87 -21.07 3.34
CA SER A 184 -6.70 -20.18 3.44
C SER A 184 -7.08 -18.71 3.39
N VAL A 185 -7.97 -18.32 2.47
CA VAL A 185 -8.44 -16.92 2.38
C VAL A 185 -9.29 -16.56 3.61
N GLY A 186 -10.18 -17.45 4.05
CA GLY A 186 -11.03 -17.23 5.22
C GLY A 186 -10.23 -17.07 6.52
N GLN A 187 -9.12 -17.79 6.68
CA GLN A 187 -8.24 -17.65 7.84
C GLN A 187 -7.65 -16.24 7.95
N LEU A 188 -7.28 -15.61 6.83
CA LEU A 188 -6.76 -14.24 6.80
C LEU A 188 -7.80 -13.19 7.18
N MET A 189 -9.09 -13.50 7.00
CA MET A 189 -10.19 -12.60 7.35
C MET A 189 -10.61 -12.72 8.82
N SER A 190 -10.15 -13.76 9.52
CA SER A 190 -10.46 -13.95 10.94
C SER A 190 -9.68 -12.95 11.81
N PHE A 191 -10.26 -12.52 12.93
CA PHE A 191 -9.53 -11.76 13.95
C PHE A 191 -9.15 -12.73 15.07
N SER A 192 -7.85 -13.02 15.24
CA SER A 192 -7.37 -13.91 16.30
C SER A 192 -6.78 -13.12 17.45
N SER A 193 -7.29 -13.29 18.68
CA SER A 193 -6.78 -12.62 19.89
C SER A 193 -5.31 -12.92 20.24
N LYS A 194 -4.66 -13.84 19.53
CA LYS A 194 -3.25 -14.23 19.72
C LYS A 194 -2.27 -13.46 18.84
N TRP A 195 -2.75 -12.49 18.06
CA TRP A 195 -1.90 -11.67 17.18
C TRP A 195 -1.41 -10.43 17.87
N ASN A 196 -0.34 -9.86 17.31
CA ASN A 196 0.24 -8.62 17.80
C ASN A 196 -0.77 -7.46 17.64
N TYR A 197 -0.71 -6.46 18.53
CA TYR A 197 -1.63 -5.32 18.52
C TYR A 197 -1.50 -4.53 17.22
N SER A 198 -0.28 -4.38 16.67
CA SER A 198 -0.10 -3.70 15.38
C SER A 198 -0.77 -4.44 14.22
N SER A 199 -0.79 -5.76 14.24
CA SER A 199 -1.44 -6.56 13.20
C SER A 199 -2.96 -6.42 13.25
N HIS A 200 -3.53 -6.36 14.47
CA HIS A 200 -4.96 -6.04 14.64
C HIS A 200 -5.30 -4.62 14.18
N ALA A 201 -4.45 -3.64 14.48
CA ALA A 201 -4.63 -2.27 14.02
C ALA A 201 -4.63 -2.19 12.49
N VAL A 202 -3.61 -2.77 11.84
CA VAL A 202 -3.50 -2.83 10.37
C VAL A 202 -4.70 -3.55 9.76
N GLN A 203 -5.13 -4.68 10.33
CA GLN A 203 -6.28 -5.44 9.84
C GLN A 203 -7.59 -4.63 9.94
N THR A 204 -7.81 -3.96 11.07
CA THR A 204 -9.02 -3.17 11.32
C THR A 204 -9.09 -1.95 10.40
N LEU A 205 -7.97 -1.22 10.28
CA LEU A 205 -7.88 -0.06 9.39
C LEU A 205 -8.02 -0.48 7.92
N GLY A 206 -7.42 -1.61 7.54
CA GLY A 206 -7.58 -2.19 6.21
C GLY A 206 -9.04 -2.53 5.88
N LEU A 207 -9.76 -3.13 6.83
CA LEU A 207 -11.19 -3.40 6.69
C LEU A 207 -12.01 -2.11 6.51
N LEU A 208 -11.76 -1.09 7.36
CA LEU A 208 -12.44 0.20 7.25
C LEU A 208 -12.15 0.89 5.91
N GLN A 209 -10.90 0.88 5.47
CA GLN A 209 -10.48 1.42 4.17
C GLN A 209 -11.16 0.69 3.01
N PHE A 210 -11.20 -0.65 3.05
CA PHE A 210 -11.82 -1.47 2.02
C PHE A 210 -13.34 -1.25 1.94
N VAL A 211 -14.03 -1.26 3.08
CA VAL A 211 -15.47 -1.00 3.15
C VAL A 211 -15.80 0.43 2.70
N GLY A 212 -15.01 1.42 3.13
CA GLY A 212 -15.15 2.80 2.70
C GLY A 212 -14.97 2.96 1.19
N ALA A 213 -13.99 2.27 0.59
CA ALA A 213 -13.78 2.26 -0.85
C ALA A 213 -14.96 1.63 -1.60
N ILE A 214 -15.50 0.50 -1.13
CA ILE A 214 -16.72 -0.11 -1.69
C ILE A 214 -17.89 0.87 -1.61
N PHE A 215 -18.09 1.52 -0.46
CA PHE A 215 -19.17 2.49 -0.27
C PHE A 215 -19.08 3.63 -1.30
N PHE A 216 -17.90 4.21 -1.51
CA PHE A 216 -17.71 5.27 -2.51
C PHE A 216 -17.83 4.79 -3.96
N LEU A 217 -17.50 3.54 -4.25
CA LEU A 217 -17.71 2.95 -5.57
C LEU A 217 -19.20 2.71 -5.87
N VAL A 218 -19.99 2.31 -4.86
CA VAL A 218 -21.44 2.07 -5.00
C VAL A 218 -22.21 3.40 -5.02
N PHE A 219 -21.77 4.39 -4.23
CA PHE A 219 -22.40 5.71 -4.12
C PHE A 219 -21.46 6.84 -4.59
N PRO A 220 -21.14 6.90 -5.89
CA PRO A 220 -20.18 7.88 -6.43
C PRO A 220 -20.65 9.33 -6.30
N SER A 221 -21.97 9.56 -6.28
CA SER A 221 -22.56 10.88 -6.03
C SER A 221 -22.27 11.37 -4.61
N THR A 222 -22.45 10.50 -3.61
CA THR A 222 -22.11 10.80 -2.20
C THR A 222 -20.61 11.05 -2.05
N ALA A 223 -19.76 10.24 -2.68
CA ALA A 223 -18.31 10.45 -2.66
C ALA A 223 -17.93 11.82 -3.22
N SER A 224 -18.54 12.21 -4.35
CA SER A 224 -18.31 13.53 -4.97
C SER A 224 -18.75 14.68 -4.08
N GLN A 225 -19.89 14.54 -3.38
CA GLN A 225 -20.39 15.56 -2.46
C GLN A 225 -19.50 15.70 -1.21
N VAL A 226 -19.18 14.58 -0.55
CA VAL A 226 -18.38 14.55 0.68
C VAL A 226 -16.98 15.11 0.44
N LEU A 227 -16.38 14.75 -0.69
CA LEU A 227 -15.04 15.20 -1.05
C LEU A 227 -15.03 16.53 -1.83
N GLN A 228 -16.20 17.15 -2.04
CA GLN A 228 -16.36 18.42 -2.76
C GLN A 228 -15.79 18.40 -4.20
N ILE A 229 -16.00 17.29 -4.92
CA ILE A 229 -15.44 17.00 -6.24
C ILE A 229 -16.51 17.10 -7.35
N ASN A 230 -17.43 18.07 -7.24
CA ASN A 230 -18.63 18.09 -8.11
C ASN A 230 -18.34 18.47 -9.58
N ASN A 231 -17.19 19.11 -9.86
CA ASN A 231 -16.90 19.71 -11.18
C ASN A 231 -15.98 18.88 -12.09
N LEU A 232 -15.73 17.61 -11.78
CA LEU A 232 -14.87 16.77 -12.63
C LEU A 232 -15.54 16.39 -13.96
N GLY A 233 -14.75 16.37 -15.03
CA GLY A 233 -15.16 15.76 -16.30
C GLY A 233 -15.37 14.24 -16.20
N PRO A 234 -16.03 13.60 -17.18
CA PRO A 234 -16.35 12.17 -17.12
C PRO A 234 -15.13 11.25 -16.89
N HIS A 235 -14.05 11.44 -17.64
CA HIS A 235 -12.83 10.65 -17.48
C HIS A 235 -12.09 10.93 -16.16
N GLU A 236 -12.14 12.16 -15.66
CA GLU A 236 -11.55 12.48 -14.36
C GLU A 236 -12.34 11.85 -13.22
N ARG A 237 -13.68 11.83 -13.31
CA ARG A 237 -14.54 11.08 -12.38
C ARG A 237 -14.20 9.58 -12.42
N GLY A 238 -14.00 9.03 -13.63
CA GLY A 238 -13.56 7.66 -13.81
C GLY A 238 -12.21 7.38 -13.12
N LEU A 239 -11.19 8.20 -13.40
CA LEU A 239 -9.87 8.10 -12.77
C LEU A 239 -9.93 8.25 -11.25
N PHE A 240 -10.76 9.16 -10.74
CA PHE A 240 -11.02 9.29 -9.30
C PHE A 240 -11.57 7.98 -8.71
N LEU A 241 -12.59 7.38 -9.32
CA LEU A 241 -13.14 6.10 -8.86
C LEU A 241 -12.12 4.97 -8.97
N VAL A 242 -11.26 4.96 -10.00
CA VAL A 242 -10.16 4.00 -10.10
C VAL A 242 -9.11 4.22 -8.99
N ALA A 243 -8.81 5.46 -8.59
CA ALA A 243 -7.95 5.73 -7.45
C ALA A 243 -8.58 5.29 -6.11
N ILE A 244 -9.90 5.41 -5.95
CA ILE A 244 -10.63 4.84 -4.81
C ILE A 244 -10.58 3.31 -4.85
N LEU A 245 -10.74 2.70 -6.03
CA LEU A 245 -10.61 1.26 -6.23
C LEU A 245 -9.22 0.76 -5.82
N ALA A 246 -8.15 1.43 -6.26
CA ALA A 246 -6.79 1.10 -5.85
C ALA A 246 -6.54 1.33 -4.35
N SER A 247 -7.16 2.35 -3.73
CA SER A 247 -7.14 2.51 -2.27
C SER A 247 -7.81 1.35 -1.55
N GLY A 248 -8.94 0.85 -2.07
CA GLY A 248 -9.58 -0.34 -1.51
C GLY A 248 -8.73 -1.59 -1.65
N ALA A 249 -8.00 -1.76 -2.76
CA ALA A 249 -7.04 -2.86 -2.92
C ALA A 249 -5.95 -2.84 -1.84
N ILE A 250 -5.39 -1.66 -1.56
CA ILE A 250 -4.45 -1.44 -0.44
C ILE A 250 -5.13 -1.83 0.89
N GLY A 251 -6.38 -1.41 1.12
CA GLY A 251 -7.16 -1.79 2.29
C GLY A 251 -7.33 -3.31 2.44
N PHE A 252 -7.60 -4.02 1.34
CA PHE A 252 -7.71 -5.47 1.32
C PHE A 252 -6.37 -6.16 1.61
N LEU A 253 -5.26 -5.62 1.13
CA LEU A 253 -3.91 -6.11 1.46
C LEU A 253 -3.57 -5.88 2.94
N ASN A 254 -3.97 -4.74 3.50
CA ASN A 254 -3.84 -4.45 4.92
C ASN A 254 -4.67 -5.44 5.75
N LEU A 255 -5.91 -5.70 5.35
CA LEU A 255 -6.78 -6.70 5.96
C LEU A 255 -6.15 -8.10 5.96
N THR A 256 -5.71 -8.58 4.80
CA THR A 256 -5.15 -9.94 4.67
C THR A 256 -3.77 -10.08 5.32
N SER A 257 -2.90 -9.09 5.20
CA SER A 257 -1.54 -9.15 5.76
C SER A 257 -1.51 -8.90 7.28
N GLY A 258 -2.39 -8.02 7.79
CA GLY A 258 -2.65 -7.90 9.22
C GLY A 258 -3.23 -9.20 9.78
N GLY A 259 -4.14 -9.83 9.03
CA GLY A 259 -4.67 -11.16 9.32
C GLY A 259 -3.63 -12.29 9.31
N ALA A 260 -2.48 -12.10 8.68
CA ALA A 260 -1.39 -13.06 8.70
C ALA A 260 -0.39 -12.84 9.84
N ASP A 261 -0.59 -11.79 10.65
CA ASP A 261 0.30 -11.30 11.70
C ASP A 261 1.74 -11.06 11.20
N CYS A 262 1.88 -10.14 10.23
CA CYS A 262 3.15 -9.84 9.58
C CYS A 262 3.76 -8.51 10.08
N LYS A 263 4.60 -8.56 11.13
CA LYS A 263 5.24 -7.34 11.68
C LYS A 263 6.03 -6.53 10.65
N ALA A 264 6.69 -7.19 9.69
CA ALA A 264 7.43 -6.49 8.62
C ALA A 264 6.50 -5.71 7.68
N TYR A 265 5.29 -6.24 7.43
CA TYR A 265 4.26 -5.55 6.69
C TYR A 265 3.73 -4.35 7.47
N ASN A 266 3.47 -4.49 8.77
CA ASN A 266 2.99 -3.39 9.60
C ASN A 266 3.98 -2.21 9.62
N ILE A 267 5.29 -2.50 9.70
CA ILE A 267 6.34 -1.48 9.55
C ILE A 267 6.30 -0.86 8.15
N ALA A 268 6.16 -1.68 7.10
CA ALA A 268 6.03 -1.17 5.74
C ALA A 268 4.87 -0.20 5.62
N VAL A 269 3.76 -0.48 6.31
CA VAL A 269 2.58 0.39 6.28
C VAL A 269 2.90 1.81 6.77
N VAL A 270 3.53 1.90 7.92
CA VAL A 270 3.98 3.17 8.51
C VAL A 270 4.98 3.88 7.61
N VAL A 271 5.97 3.15 7.08
CA VAL A 271 7.05 3.72 6.26
C VAL A 271 6.52 4.28 4.94
N TYR A 272 5.68 3.54 4.20
CA TYR A 272 5.17 4.07 2.93
C TYR A 272 4.25 5.27 3.15
N SER A 273 3.42 5.26 4.21
CA SER A 273 2.49 6.36 4.48
C SER A 273 3.24 7.68 4.65
N VAL A 274 4.33 7.69 5.42
CA VAL A 274 5.11 8.92 5.70
C VAL A 274 6.13 9.24 4.61
N CYS A 275 6.79 8.24 4.03
CA CYS A 275 7.87 8.48 3.08
C CYS A 275 7.41 8.64 1.62
N LEU A 276 6.24 8.10 1.27
CA LEU A 276 5.75 8.10 -0.12
C LEU A 276 4.37 8.75 -0.25
N SER A 277 3.38 8.27 0.51
CA SER A 277 1.99 8.67 0.31
C SER A 277 1.73 10.12 0.71
N MET A 278 2.00 10.46 1.98
CA MET A 278 1.77 11.83 2.47
C MET A 278 2.56 12.88 1.72
N PRO A 279 3.88 12.71 1.42
CA PRO A 279 4.63 13.71 0.69
C PRO A 279 4.09 13.92 -0.73
N LEU A 280 3.78 12.83 -1.46
CA LEU A 280 3.30 12.96 -2.84
C LEU A 280 1.89 13.56 -2.88
N VAL A 281 0.96 13.08 -2.06
CA VAL A 281 -0.41 13.60 -2.00
C VAL A 281 -0.41 15.05 -1.52
N GLY A 282 0.38 15.37 -0.50
CA GLY A 282 0.55 16.73 0.00
C GLY A 282 1.09 17.66 -1.09
N PHE A 283 2.14 17.24 -1.80
CA PHE A 283 2.71 18.01 -2.92
C PHE A 283 1.72 18.21 -4.06
N LEU A 284 1.02 17.16 -4.49
CA LEU A 284 0.05 17.24 -5.58
C LEU A 284 -1.20 18.04 -5.21
N GLY A 285 -1.72 17.90 -3.99
CA GLY A 285 -3.00 18.47 -3.58
C GLY A 285 -2.90 19.88 -2.98
N LEU A 286 -1.91 20.11 -2.11
CA LEU A 286 -1.79 21.35 -1.35
C LEU A 286 -0.86 22.36 -2.02
N PHE A 287 0.18 21.91 -2.71
CA PHE A 287 1.16 22.81 -3.35
C PHE A 287 0.88 23.03 -4.84
N LEU A 288 0.62 21.96 -5.59
CA LEU A 288 0.42 22.05 -7.04
C LEU A 288 -1.06 22.17 -7.47
N HIS A 289 -2.01 21.89 -6.56
CA HIS A 289 -3.44 21.84 -6.87
C HIS A 289 -3.79 20.94 -8.08
N HIS A 290 -2.99 19.90 -8.31
CA HIS A 290 -3.16 18.93 -9.40
C HIS A 290 -4.18 17.84 -9.09
N ILE A 291 -4.65 17.75 -7.84
CA ILE A 291 -5.77 16.88 -7.43
C ILE A 291 -6.80 17.68 -6.63
N PRO A 292 -8.07 17.23 -6.59
CA PRO A 292 -9.10 17.88 -5.78
C PRO A 292 -8.68 17.93 -4.30
N VAL A 293 -8.83 19.08 -3.66
CA VAL A 293 -8.38 19.31 -2.27
C VAL A 293 -9.06 18.36 -1.28
N GLY A 294 -10.36 18.08 -1.45
CA GLY A 294 -11.06 17.11 -0.59
C GLY A 294 -10.52 15.68 -0.73
N LEU A 295 -10.11 15.27 -1.94
CA LEU A 295 -9.42 13.98 -2.13
C LEU A 295 -8.06 13.96 -1.43
N ALA A 296 -7.28 15.03 -1.57
CA ALA A 296 -5.99 15.14 -0.91
C ALA A 296 -6.12 15.01 0.61
N TRP A 297 -7.06 15.75 1.21
CA TRP A 297 -7.35 15.65 2.64
C TRP A 297 -7.82 14.27 3.05
N TYR A 298 -8.72 13.65 2.30
CA TYR A 298 -9.19 12.31 2.59
C TYR A 298 -8.04 11.29 2.65
N LEU A 299 -7.15 11.30 1.65
CA LEU A 299 -6.00 10.40 1.61
C LEU A 299 -5.00 10.70 2.72
N LEU A 300 -4.69 11.97 2.97
CA LEU A 300 -3.79 12.39 4.05
C LEU A 300 -4.32 12.02 5.44
N CYS A 301 -5.63 12.21 5.68
CA CYS A 301 -6.25 11.83 6.95
C CYS A 301 -6.26 10.31 7.12
N LEU A 302 -6.57 9.56 6.07
CA LEU A 302 -6.57 8.09 6.10
C LEU A 302 -5.17 7.56 6.44
N ASP A 303 -4.14 8.00 5.72
CA ASP A 303 -2.75 7.61 5.99
C ASP A 303 -2.24 8.17 7.32
N GLY A 304 -2.70 9.36 7.73
CA GLY A 304 -2.31 10.03 8.98
C GLY A 304 -2.81 9.30 10.21
N ILE A 305 -4.11 9.00 10.25
CA ILE A 305 -4.72 8.21 11.32
C ILE A 305 -4.09 6.82 11.35
N GLY A 306 -3.91 6.20 10.18
CA GLY A 306 -3.27 4.89 10.07
C GLY A 306 -1.85 4.89 10.62
N PHE A 307 -1.03 5.86 10.21
CA PHE A 307 0.33 6.05 10.70
C PHE A 307 0.37 6.14 12.23
N VAL A 308 -0.44 7.02 12.84
CA VAL A 308 -0.43 7.22 14.29
C VAL A 308 -0.82 5.95 15.04
N ILE A 309 -1.94 5.31 14.66
CA ILE A 309 -2.45 4.13 15.36
C ILE A 309 -1.47 2.94 15.21
N ILE A 310 -0.98 2.69 14.00
CA ILE A 310 -0.08 1.56 13.73
C ILE A 310 1.28 1.79 14.39
N ASN A 311 1.79 3.02 14.39
CA ASN A 311 3.06 3.32 15.04
C ASN A 311 2.98 3.13 16.56
N ILE A 312 1.93 3.64 17.21
CA ILE A 312 1.71 3.43 18.66
C ILE A 312 1.62 1.93 18.97
N THR A 313 0.82 1.19 18.20
CA THR A 313 0.66 -0.25 18.44
C THR A 313 1.92 -1.06 18.15
N LEU A 314 2.74 -0.66 17.17
CA LEU A 314 4.07 -1.26 16.94
C LEU A 314 5.03 -1.03 18.11
N CYS A 315 4.92 0.10 18.80
CA CYS A 315 5.70 0.39 20.01
C CYS A 315 5.21 -0.39 21.24
N MET A 316 3.99 -0.93 21.20
CA MET A 316 3.42 -1.78 22.26
C MET A 316 3.71 -3.28 22.06
N ASP A 317 4.20 -3.67 20.89
CA ASP A 317 4.52 -5.06 20.49
C ASP A 317 5.99 -5.45 20.70
#